data_AF-A0A6L7W7D9-F1
#
_entry.id   AF-A0A6L7W7D9-F1
#
_cell.length_a   1.000
_cell.length_b   1.000
_cell.length_c   1.000
_cell.angle_alpha   90.00
_cell.angle_beta   90.00
_cell.angle_gamma   90.00
#
_symmetry.space_group_name_H-M   'P 1'
#
loop_
_entity.id
_entity.type
_entity.pdbx_description
1 polymer ?
#
loop_
_entity_poly.entity_id
_entity_poly.type
_entity_poly.pdbx_seq_one_letter_code
_entity_poly.pdbx_strand_id
1 'polypeptide(L)'
;MVKPYLSHKGRHFMQSHLAFLHTSPVHIGTFNRLMEEASLELPVRHIVEEQFLTEARDRGITQNLDERIRDCILSERKKGATVILCTCSTIGASAEKVNHLTDGVIVR
;
A
#
# COMPACT_ATOMS: atom_id res chain seq x y z
N MET A 1 0.08 41.07 19.47
CA MET A 1 -1.16 40.30 19.72
C MET A 1 -1.42 39.44 18.49
N VAL A 2 -0.79 38.27 18.41
CA VAL A 2 -0.85 37.37 17.24
C VAL A 2 -1.77 36.20 17.61
N LYS A 3 -2.86 36.01 16.86
CA LYS A 3 -3.80 34.89 17.08
C LYS A 3 -3.10 33.55 16.79
N PRO A 4 -3.26 32.51 17.62
CA PRO A 4 -2.68 31.20 17.36
C PRO A 4 -3.44 30.48 16.24
N TYR A 5 -2.72 30.10 15.18
CA TYR A 5 -3.18 29.12 14.21
C TYR A 5 -3.18 27.73 14.86
N LEU A 6 -4.30 27.37 15.46
CA LEU A 6 -4.63 25.98 15.78
C LEU A 6 -5.96 25.67 15.10
N SER A 7 -5.91 24.98 13.96
CA SER A 7 -7.08 24.24 13.48
C SER A 7 -6.66 23.06 12.61
N HIS A 8 -7.03 21.86 13.08
CA HIS A 8 -7.13 20.57 12.36
C HIS A 8 -5.93 19.59 12.26
N LYS A 9 -4.77 19.83 12.88
CA LYS A 9 -3.67 18.82 12.92
C LYS A 9 -3.76 17.75 14.02
N GLY A 10 -4.90 17.61 14.71
CA GLY A 10 -5.01 16.82 15.93
C GLY A 10 -5.94 15.61 15.83
N ARG A 11 -5.51 14.55 15.11
CA ARG A 11 -5.79 13.11 15.37
C ARG A 11 -5.45 12.15 14.21
N HIS A 12 -5.36 12.62 12.96
CA HIS A 12 -5.11 11.74 11.80
C HIS A 12 -3.63 11.42 11.50
N PHE A 13 -2.70 12.23 11.99
CA PHE A 13 -1.27 12.13 11.64
C PHE A 13 -0.48 11.06 12.38
N MET A 14 -1.04 10.40 13.40
CA MET A 14 -0.23 9.53 14.26
C MET A 14 0.05 8.13 13.69
N GLN A 15 -0.56 7.73 12.56
CA GLN A 15 -0.34 6.42 11.92
C GLN A 15 -0.39 6.45 10.38
N SER A 16 -0.21 7.61 9.74
CA SER A 16 -0.24 7.68 8.27
C SER A 16 1.07 7.18 7.67
N HIS A 17 1.02 6.25 6.73
CA HIS A 17 2.21 5.74 6.01
C HIS A 17 1.93 5.41 4.54
N LEU A 18 3.00 5.29 3.75
CA LEU A 18 2.99 4.69 2.41
C LEU A 18 3.29 3.20 2.57
N ALA A 19 2.46 2.34 1.97
CA ALA A 19 2.76 0.92 1.89
C ALA A 19 3.09 0.50 0.46
N PHE A 20 4.08 -0.36 0.29
CA PHE A 20 4.32 -1.07 -0.95
C PHE A 20 3.84 -2.51 -0.83
N LEU A 21 3.11 -2.99 -1.84
CA LEU A 21 2.75 -4.39 -1.99
C LEU A 21 3.61 -5.02 -3.09
N HIS A 22 4.38 -6.03 -2.71
CA HIS A 22 5.26 -6.80 -3.57
C HIS A 22 4.91 -8.28 -3.52
N THR A 23 5.38 -9.01 -4.52
CA THR A 23 5.39 -10.47 -4.56
C THR A 23 6.82 -11.04 -4.52
N SER A 24 7.79 -10.20 -4.15
CA SER A 24 9.18 -10.58 -3.92
C SER A 24 9.87 -9.55 -3.01
N PRO A 25 10.74 -9.97 -2.08
CA PRO A 25 11.45 -9.05 -1.19
C PRO A 25 12.56 -8.25 -1.89
N VAL A 26 12.96 -8.62 -3.12
CA VAL A 26 14.06 -7.97 -3.86
C VAL A 26 13.84 -6.48 -4.10
N HIS A 27 12.58 -6.03 -4.08
CA HIS A 27 12.20 -4.66 -4.32
C HIS A 27 12.40 -3.75 -3.09
N ILE A 28 12.50 -4.31 -1.88
CA ILE A 28 12.57 -3.52 -0.62
C ILE A 28 13.74 -2.54 -0.65
N GLY A 29 14.97 -3.03 -0.90
CA GLY A 29 16.16 -2.18 -0.90
C GLY A 29 16.12 -1.07 -1.95
N THR A 30 15.54 -1.37 -3.13
CA THR A 30 15.41 -0.38 -4.20
C THR A 30 14.41 0.72 -3.83
N PHE A 31 13.23 0.34 -3.34
CA PHE A 31 12.22 1.33 -2.99
C PHE A 31 12.56 2.14 -1.74
N ASN A 32 13.23 1.56 -0.74
CA ASN A 32 13.76 2.33 0.38
C ASN A 32 14.70 3.45 -0.11
N ARG A 33 15.66 3.11 -0.98
CA ARG A 33 16.57 4.10 -1.57
C ARG A 33 15.83 5.17 -2.38
N LEU A 34 14.82 4.79 -3.17
CA LEU A 34 14.02 5.77 -3.92
C LEU A 34 13.23 6.71 -3.01
N MET A 35 12.72 6.22 -1.87
CA MET A 35 12.00 7.06 -0.90
C MET A 35 12.96 8.01 -0.17
N GLU A 36 14.18 7.57 0.12
CA GLU A 36 15.25 8.42 0.65
C GLU A 36 15.65 9.51 -0.36
N GLU A 37 15.88 9.14 -1.62
CA GLU A 37 16.22 10.07 -2.70
C GLU A 37 15.10 11.10 -2.95
N ALA A 38 13.84 10.68 -2.82
CA ALA A 38 12.67 11.55 -2.92
C ALA A 38 12.45 12.46 -1.70
N SER A 39 13.26 12.32 -0.64
CA SER A 39 13.09 13.03 0.64
C SER A 39 11.69 12.90 1.23
N LEU A 40 11.10 11.69 1.11
CA LEU A 40 9.76 11.44 1.62
C LEU A 40 9.77 11.36 3.16
N GLU A 41 9.16 12.34 3.82
CA GLU A 41 9.06 12.39 5.29
C GLU A 41 7.98 11.45 5.89
N LEU A 42 7.33 10.64 5.04
CA LEU A 42 6.28 9.71 5.43
C LEU A 42 6.87 8.32 5.73
N PRO A 43 6.48 7.64 6.83
CA PRO A 43 6.91 6.28 7.08
C PRO A 43 6.55 5.35 5.90
N VAL A 44 7.44 4.39 5.63
CA VAL A 44 7.30 3.40 4.56
C VAL A 44 7.14 2.01 5.17
N ARG A 45 6.19 1.23 4.66
CA ARG A 45 6.01 -0.18 5.01
C ARG A 45 6.03 -1.05 3.75
N HIS A 46 6.63 -2.23 3.85
CA HIS A 46 6.65 -3.21 2.77
C HIS A 46 5.81 -4.43 3.16
N ILE A 47 4.93 -4.84 2.27
CA ILE A 47 4.16 -6.09 2.34
C ILE A 47 4.69 -6.98 1.22
N VAL A 48 5.08 -8.20 1.58
CA VAL A 48 5.62 -9.18 0.64
C VAL A 48 4.75 -10.43 0.69
N GLU A 49 4.04 -10.69 -0.40
CA GLU A 49 3.11 -11.82 -0.55
C GLU A 49 3.52 -12.66 -1.76
N GLU A 50 4.63 -13.39 -1.64
CA GLU A 50 5.23 -14.16 -2.74
C GLU A 50 4.25 -15.20 -3.33
N GLN A 51 3.41 -15.77 -2.47
CA GLN A 51 2.42 -16.78 -2.85
C GLN A 51 1.38 -16.26 -3.84
N PHE A 52 1.07 -14.95 -3.84
CA PHE A 52 0.11 -14.39 -4.78
C PHE A 52 0.60 -14.50 -6.23
N LEU A 53 1.90 -14.30 -6.48
CA LEU A 53 2.46 -14.44 -7.82
C LEU A 53 2.57 -15.90 -8.24
N THR A 54 2.99 -16.78 -7.32
CA THR A 54 3.05 -18.22 -7.58
C THR A 54 1.67 -18.75 -7.97
N GLU A 55 0.64 -18.40 -7.21
CA GLU A 55 -0.73 -18.81 -7.49
C GLU A 55 -1.29 -18.18 -8.78
N ALA A 56 -1.07 -16.89 -9.01
CA ALA A 56 -1.52 -16.23 -10.22
C ALA A 56 -0.89 -16.82 -11.49
N ARG A 57 0.36 -17.28 -11.41
CA ARG A 57 1.04 -17.95 -12.53
C ARG A 57 0.52 -19.37 -12.77
N ASP A 58 0.17 -20.08 -11.71
CA ASP A 58 -0.34 -21.44 -11.77
C ASP A 58 -1.79 -21.50 -12.30
N ARG A 59 -2.67 -20.64 -11.77
CA ARG A 59 -4.12 -20.73 -11.98
C ARG A 59 -4.77 -19.47 -12.55
N GLY A 60 -3.99 -18.42 -12.79
CA GLY A 60 -4.53 -17.09 -13.06
C GLY A 60 -5.08 -16.40 -11.80
N ILE A 61 -5.69 -15.23 -11.99
CA ILE A 61 -6.40 -14.52 -10.91
C ILE A 61 -7.74 -15.21 -10.66
N THR A 62 -7.76 -16.14 -9.70
CA THR A 62 -8.99 -16.76 -9.22
C THR A 62 -9.78 -15.80 -8.33
N GLN A 63 -11.08 -16.05 -8.13
CA GLN A 63 -11.88 -15.28 -7.17
C GLN A 63 -11.27 -15.32 -5.76
N ASN A 64 -10.80 -16.48 -5.30
CA ASN A 64 -10.18 -16.61 -3.99
C ASN A 64 -8.89 -15.78 -3.86
N LEU A 65 -8.06 -15.75 -4.92
CA LEU A 65 -6.86 -14.93 -4.92
C LEU A 65 -7.21 -13.43 -4.93
N ASP A 66 -8.21 -13.01 -5.72
CA ASP A 66 -8.70 -11.62 -5.77
C ASP A 66 -9.19 -11.15 -4.38
N GLU A 67 -9.95 -12.00 -3.68
CA GLU A 67 -10.41 -11.74 -2.30
C GLU A 67 -9.24 -11.62 -1.31
N ARG A 68 -8.23 -12.49 -1.39
CA ARG A 68 -7.05 -12.43 -0.52
C ARG A 68 -6.19 -11.19 -0.78
N ILE A 69 -6.03 -10.79 -2.05
CA ILE A 69 -5.35 -9.53 -2.40
C ILE A 69 -6.10 -8.35 -1.79
N ARG A 70 -7.43 -8.32 -1.93
CA ARG A 70 -8.28 -7.29 -1.32
C ARG A 70 -8.11 -7.24 0.20
N ASP A 71 -8.20 -8.39 0.87
CA ASP A 71 -8.14 -8.45 2.34
C ASP A 71 -6.76 -8.03 2.87
N CYS A 72 -5.68 -8.37 2.15
CA CYS A 72 -4.32 -7.89 2.42
C CYS A 72 -4.26 -6.35 2.39
N ILE A 73 -4.79 -5.74 1.33
CA ILE A 73 -4.84 -4.28 1.15
C ILE A 73 -5.69 -3.63 2.23
N LEU A 74 -6.91 -4.12 2.48
CA LEU A 74 -7.81 -3.56 3.50
C LEU A 74 -7.26 -3.72 4.92
N SER A 75 -6.56 -4.81 5.21
CA SER A 75 -5.85 -5.00 6.48
C SER A 75 -4.78 -3.92 6.67
N GLU A 76 -4.03 -3.60 5.62
CA GLU A 76 -3.02 -2.55 5.69
C GLU A 76 -3.62 -1.15 5.80
N ARG A 77 -4.74 -0.88 5.11
CA ARG A 77 -5.53 0.34 5.28
C ARG A 77 -5.97 0.56 6.72
N LYS A 78 -6.45 -0.48 7.39
CA LYS A 78 -6.85 -0.44 8.81
C LYS A 78 -5.68 -0.09 9.75
N LYS A 79 -4.44 -0.34 9.33
CA LYS A 79 -3.23 0.04 10.06
C LYS A 79 -2.75 1.47 9.77
N GLY A 80 -3.46 2.22 8.93
CA GLY A 80 -3.17 3.63 8.66
C GLY A 80 -2.45 3.91 7.34
N ALA A 81 -2.28 2.92 6.45
CA ALA A 81 -1.76 3.22 5.11
C ALA A 81 -2.67 4.23 4.43
N THR A 82 -2.10 5.31 3.89
CA THR A 82 -2.83 6.37 3.17
C THR A 82 -2.71 6.22 1.66
N VAL A 83 -1.61 5.65 1.20
CA VAL A 83 -1.36 5.20 -0.17
C VAL A 83 -0.80 3.78 -0.12
N ILE A 84 -1.28 2.90 -1.00
CA ILE A 84 -0.72 1.56 -1.20
C ILE A 84 -0.29 1.43 -2.67
N LEU A 85 1.01 1.25 -2.93
CA LEU A 85 1.55 1.01 -4.25
C LEU A 85 1.78 -0.49 -4.47
N CYS A 86 0.98 -1.11 -5.32
CA CYS A 86 1.27 -2.43 -5.84
C CYS A 86 2.34 -2.33 -6.93
N THR A 87 3.37 -3.15 -6.83
CA THR A 87 4.50 -3.14 -7.79
C THR A 87 4.51 -4.34 -8.72
N CYS A 88 3.58 -5.27 -8.52
CA CYS A 88 3.48 -6.49 -9.30
C CYS A 88 2.39 -6.33 -10.34
N SER A 89 2.78 -6.17 -11.61
CA SER A 89 1.84 -6.00 -12.73
C SER A 89 0.83 -7.15 -12.86
N THR A 90 1.20 -8.38 -12.49
CA THR A 90 0.31 -9.55 -12.51
C THR A 90 -0.92 -9.39 -11.60
N ILE A 91 -0.75 -8.85 -10.39
CA ILE A 91 -1.84 -8.68 -9.42
C ILE A 91 -2.31 -7.22 -9.32
N GLY A 92 -1.66 -6.29 -10.04
CA GLY A 92 -1.91 -4.86 -9.95
C GLY A 92 -3.34 -4.46 -10.32
N ALA A 93 -3.94 -5.10 -11.32
CA ALA A 93 -5.34 -4.85 -11.67
C ALA A 93 -6.30 -5.25 -10.53
N SER A 94 -6.05 -6.39 -9.86
CA SER A 94 -6.82 -6.82 -8.68
C SER A 94 -6.62 -5.87 -7.50
N ALA A 95 -5.40 -5.40 -7.28
CA ALA A 95 -5.11 -4.41 -6.24
C ALA A 95 -5.85 -3.09 -6.48
N GLU A 96 -5.78 -2.54 -7.69
CA GLU A 96 -6.40 -1.25 -8.07
C GLU A 96 -7.93 -1.27 -7.96
N LYS A 97 -8.57 -2.43 -8.15
CA LYS A 97 -10.01 -2.58 -7.89
C LYS A 97 -10.36 -2.17 -6.47
N VAL A 98 -9.51 -2.35 -5.47
CA VAL A 98 -9.86 -2.04 -4.06
C VAL A 98 -10.16 -0.57 -3.81
N ASN A 99 -9.77 0.36 -4.71
CA ASN A 99 -10.06 1.79 -4.59
C ASN A 99 -11.54 2.11 -4.32
N HIS A 100 -12.49 1.35 -4.89
CA HIS A 100 -13.93 1.61 -4.67
C HIS A 100 -14.44 1.20 -3.28
N LEU A 101 -13.59 0.62 -2.43
CA LEU A 101 -13.94 0.08 -1.11
C LEU A 101 -13.32 0.86 0.06
N THR A 102 -12.53 1.90 -0.21
CA THR A 102 -11.81 2.65 0.85
C THR A 102 -11.57 4.09 0.45
N ASP A 103 -11.51 5.01 1.43
CA ASP A 103 -11.17 6.42 1.24
C ASP A 103 -9.66 6.65 0.96
N GLY A 104 -8.98 5.61 0.48
CA GLY A 104 -7.55 5.52 0.25
C GLY A 104 -7.18 5.45 -1.20
N VAL A 105 -5.92 5.76 -1.51
CA VAL A 105 -5.40 5.56 -2.86
C VAL A 105 -4.65 4.23 -2.93
N ILE A 106 -5.06 3.38 -3.85
CA ILE A 106 -4.33 2.18 -4.26
C ILE A 106 -3.88 2.39 -5.70
N VAL A 107 -2.57 2.29 -5.94
CA VAL A 107 -1.93 2.52 -7.24
C VAL A 107 -1.21 1.25 -7.66
N ARG A 108 -1.12 1.01 -8.97
CA ARG A 108 -0.31 -0.07 -9.58
C ARG A 108 0.84 0.49 -10.41
#